data_AF-A0A7W5B9Q3-F1
#
_entry.id   AF-A0A7W5B9Q3-F1
#
_cell.length_a   1.000
_cell.length_b   1.000
_cell.length_c   1.000
_cell.angle_alpha   90.00
_cell.angle_beta   90.00
_cell.angle_gamma   90.00
#
_symmetry.space_group_name_H-M   'P 1'
#
loop_
_entity.id
_entity.type
_entity.pdbx_description
1 polymer ?
#
loop_
_entity_poly.entity_id
_entity_poly.type
_entity_poly.pdbx_seq_one_letter_code
_entity_poly.pdbx_strand_id
1 'polypeptide(L)'
;MAARFTAVLAAAWLASAAVGAAPASNKIWITIGDSAYAQLQKLAPQAIARNSHADGQDKVHLVQVDEEQMKQLSEAIHTELKRCGGFMAHDSEEAGRAALKPQADAKMATLLARPNYTIDQQSVIPPLLSQMQASNVGQTILDLSAHTNRYYNTNIGVTASNWLKQKWTTLANGRSDISVTQFTHNAYPQKSVIATINGTDNGSEVVVLGGHLDSIVGGGVGESTRAPGADDDASGIASLTEAFRVLASSGYKPRRTIKFIGYAAEEVGLRGSQEIAQYHKNNNINVVGVMQLDMTNYKGSANDIYIYTDYTDAQQNTFLANLATAYLPTLKIGYDKCGYGCSDHASWTAQGFWASLPFEAGFNQDNPYIHTINDTYANTGNQADHALKFSRLALAYAVELGSDGPGTPPGPDRTETFSGKLTQGQSAKFGPFKAGAGTFKASTTGTGDADLFVRKGTPPTTSTFDCKSDGGTAAETCSISVAANGDVHVLVYGYSASSYNLTVTYKPQ
;
A
#
# COMPACT_ATOMS: atom_id res chain seq x y z
N MET A 1 67.24 23.83 -68.11
CA MET A 1 67.96 23.94 -66.82
C MET A 1 67.05 24.72 -65.88
N ALA A 2 66.66 24.30 -64.68
CA ALA A 2 67.18 23.31 -63.76
C ALA A 2 66.02 22.68 -62.94
N ALA A 3 66.34 21.60 -62.24
CA ALA A 3 65.44 20.64 -61.63
C ALA A 3 64.82 21.08 -60.29
N ARG A 4 63.74 20.36 -59.96
CA ARG A 4 62.96 20.33 -58.71
C ARG A 4 63.81 20.05 -57.46
N PHE A 5 63.41 20.58 -56.31
CA PHE A 5 63.18 19.82 -55.07
C PHE A 5 62.47 20.70 -54.03
N THR A 6 61.27 20.28 -53.62
CA THR A 6 60.45 20.87 -52.56
C THR A 6 60.74 20.14 -51.26
N ALA A 7 61.19 20.83 -50.23
CA ALA A 7 61.40 20.26 -48.89
C ALA A 7 60.18 20.53 -48.01
N VAL A 8 59.57 19.46 -47.51
CA VAL A 8 58.46 19.45 -46.56
C VAL A 8 59.04 19.47 -45.14
N LEU A 9 58.67 20.47 -44.33
CA LEU A 9 58.97 20.54 -42.90
C LEU A 9 57.89 19.80 -42.11
N ALA A 10 58.28 18.72 -41.44
CA ALA A 10 57.43 17.95 -40.54
C ALA A 10 57.36 18.63 -39.15
N ALA A 11 56.14 18.93 -38.69
CA ALA A 11 55.88 19.35 -37.31
C ALA A 11 55.37 18.14 -36.50
N ALA A 12 56.15 17.70 -35.52
CA ALA A 12 55.78 16.66 -34.59
C ALA A 12 54.77 17.19 -33.56
N TRP A 13 53.57 16.60 -33.52
CA TRP A 13 52.61 16.80 -32.44
C TRP A 13 52.81 15.73 -31.38
N LEU A 14 53.24 16.14 -30.18
CA LEU A 14 53.23 15.32 -28.98
C LEU A 14 51.79 15.18 -28.48
N ALA A 15 51.23 13.97 -28.60
CA ALA A 15 49.95 13.62 -28.01
C ALA A 15 50.12 13.38 -26.50
N SER A 16 49.59 14.29 -25.68
CA SER A 16 49.38 14.05 -24.25
C SER A 16 48.19 13.11 -24.08
N ALA A 17 48.45 11.88 -23.65
CA ALA A 17 47.41 10.95 -23.22
C ALA A 17 46.75 11.50 -21.94
N ALA A 18 45.58 12.11 -22.08
CA ALA A 18 44.69 12.36 -20.96
C ALA A 18 44.17 11.00 -20.47
N VAL A 19 44.73 10.51 -19.36
CA VAL A 19 44.16 9.40 -18.60
C VAL A 19 42.80 9.89 -18.11
N GLY A 20 41.73 9.41 -18.73
CA GLY A 20 40.37 9.68 -18.27
C GLY A 20 40.23 9.16 -16.84
N ALA A 21 39.93 10.05 -15.89
CA ALA A 21 39.47 9.63 -14.58
C ALA A 21 38.23 8.77 -14.77
N ALA A 22 38.25 7.55 -14.21
CA ALA A 22 37.06 6.73 -14.12
C ALA A 22 35.95 7.55 -13.42
N PRO A 23 34.69 7.48 -13.88
CA PRO A 23 33.59 8.13 -13.17
C PRO A 23 33.60 7.67 -11.71
N ALA A 24 33.44 8.61 -10.78
CA ALA A 24 33.38 8.30 -9.35
C ALA A 24 32.27 7.25 -9.13
N SER A 25 32.61 6.11 -8.52
CA SER A 25 31.60 5.10 -8.23
C SER A 25 30.62 5.67 -7.21
N ASN A 26 29.33 5.64 -7.54
CA ASN A 26 28.29 5.92 -6.55
C ASN A 26 28.30 4.76 -5.56
N LYS A 27 28.73 5.06 -4.34
CA LYS A 27 28.76 4.09 -3.25
C LYS A 27 27.43 4.11 -2.50
N ILE A 28 26.91 2.93 -2.20
CA ILE A 28 25.66 2.72 -1.49
C ILE A 28 25.97 1.94 -0.21
N TRP A 29 25.25 2.26 0.87
CA TRP A 29 25.30 1.48 2.10
C TRP A 29 24.23 0.41 2.05
N ILE A 30 24.58 -0.82 2.38
CA ILE A 30 23.63 -1.92 2.45
C ILE A 30 23.72 -2.65 3.77
N THR A 31 22.60 -3.13 4.27
CA THR A 31 22.57 -4.28 5.19
C THR A 31 22.35 -5.54 4.37
N ILE A 32 23.06 -6.61 4.68
CA ILE A 32 23.08 -7.85 3.87
C ILE A 32 23.21 -9.07 4.77
N GLY A 33 22.46 -10.16 4.49
CA GLY A 33 22.54 -11.42 5.24
C GLY A 33 23.88 -12.14 5.05
N ASP A 34 24.24 -13.08 5.94
CA ASP A 34 25.59 -13.68 5.99
C ASP A 34 25.91 -14.47 4.71
N SER A 35 24.94 -15.21 4.17
CA SER A 35 25.12 -15.96 2.91
C SER A 35 25.28 -15.04 1.70
N ALA A 36 24.50 -13.95 1.62
CA ALA A 36 24.61 -12.95 0.58
C ALA A 36 25.93 -12.16 0.71
N TYR A 37 26.37 -11.88 1.94
CA TYR A 37 27.67 -11.29 2.20
C TYR A 37 28.82 -12.17 1.73
N ALA A 38 28.73 -13.48 1.92
CA ALA A 38 29.71 -14.42 1.40
C ALA A 38 29.81 -14.40 -0.15
N GLN A 39 28.70 -14.16 -0.85
CA GLN A 39 28.73 -13.96 -2.31
C GLN A 39 29.34 -12.61 -2.69
N LEU A 40 28.98 -11.54 -1.96
CA LEU A 40 29.59 -10.22 -2.14
C LEU A 40 31.12 -10.28 -1.97
N GLN A 41 31.63 -11.03 -1.00
CA GLN A 41 33.06 -11.19 -0.79
C GLN A 41 33.79 -11.88 -1.95
N LYS A 42 33.10 -12.72 -2.73
CA LYS A 42 33.67 -13.32 -3.95
C LYS A 42 33.73 -12.32 -5.11
N LEU A 43 32.69 -11.48 -5.24
CA LEU A 43 32.57 -10.48 -6.31
C LEU A 43 33.43 -9.23 -6.03
N ALA A 44 33.49 -8.82 -4.77
CA ALA A 44 34.11 -7.59 -4.30
C ALA A 44 34.84 -7.84 -2.96
N PRO A 45 36.03 -8.48 -2.97
CA PRO A 45 36.79 -8.78 -1.74
C PRO A 45 37.11 -7.56 -0.87
N GLN A 46 37.14 -6.36 -1.46
CA GLN A 46 37.32 -5.07 -0.78
C GLN A 46 36.09 -4.60 0.01
N ALA A 47 34.90 -5.19 -0.20
CA ALA A 47 33.66 -4.84 0.47
C ALA A 47 33.65 -5.43 1.89
N ILE A 48 34.32 -4.76 2.81
CA ILE A 48 34.48 -5.20 4.19
C ILE A 48 33.32 -4.69 5.05
N ALA A 49 32.71 -5.58 5.83
CA ALA A 49 31.67 -5.22 6.78
C ALA A 49 32.20 -4.20 7.82
N ARG A 50 31.50 -3.06 7.95
CA ARG A 50 31.77 -2.04 8.97
C ARG A 50 31.17 -2.40 10.31
N ASN A 51 30.08 -3.16 10.29
CA ASN A 51 29.41 -3.65 11.47
C ASN A 51 28.72 -4.98 11.13
N SER A 52 28.42 -5.79 12.15
CA SER A 52 27.65 -7.02 11.98
C SER A 52 26.86 -7.32 13.24
N HIS A 53 25.64 -7.82 13.07
CA HIS A 53 24.73 -8.16 14.16
C HIS A 53 24.05 -9.49 13.87
N ALA A 54 23.96 -10.36 14.88
CA ALA A 54 23.13 -11.56 14.81
C ALA A 54 21.77 -11.26 15.43
N ASP A 55 20.71 -11.29 14.63
CA ASP A 55 19.36 -10.88 15.06
C ASP A 55 18.48 -12.06 15.52
N GLY A 56 19.06 -13.26 15.58
CA GLY A 56 18.39 -14.50 15.96
C GLY A 56 17.79 -15.28 14.78
N GLN A 57 17.72 -14.67 13.59
CA GLN A 57 17.29 -15.33 12.35
C GLN A 57 18.45 -15.46 11.36
N ASP A 58 19.27 -14.43 11.24
CA ASP A 58 20.46 -14.39 10.40
C ASP A 58 21.58 -13.59 11.11
N LYS A 59 22.76 -13.55 10.48
CA LYS A 59 23.82 -12.60 10.80
C LYS A 59 23.88 -11.56 9.69
N VAL A 60 23.57 -10.32 10.03
CA VAL A 60 23.42 -9.21 9.08
C VAL A 60 24.64 -8.30 9.15
N HIS A 61 25.17 -7.90 8.01
CA HIS A 61 26.36 -7.07 7.86
C HIS A 61 26.00 -5.70 7.29
N LEU A 62 26.61 -4.64 7.80
CA LEU A 62 26.59 -3.32 7.15
C LEU A 62 27.83 -3.17 6.29
N VAL A 63 27.65 -2.96 4.99
CA VAL A 63 28.72 -2.90 4.00
C VAL A 63 28.51 -1.70 3.09
N GLN A 64 29.61 -1.06 2.67
CA GLN A 64 29.58 -0.08 1.58
C GLN A 64 29.99 -0.77 0.29
N VAL A 65 29.19 -0.59 -0.75
CA VAL A 65 29.33 -1.27 -2.04
C VAL A 65 29.16 -0.29 -3.18
N ASP A 66 29.84 -0.55 -4.30
CA ASP A 66 29.61 0.24 -5.51
C ASP A 66 28.29 -0.20 -6.17
N GLU A 67 27.55 0.75 -6.74
CA GLU A 67 26.25 0.47 -7.39
C GLU A 67 26.36 -0.58 -8.52
N GLU A 68 27.50 -0.70 -9.19
CA GLU A 68 27.72 -1.74 -10.19
C GLU A 68 27.90 -3.14 -9.55
N GLN A 69 28.57 -3.21 -8.41
CA GLN A 69 28.73 -4.47 -7.65
C GLN A 69 27.38 -4.93 -7.10
N MET A 70 26.47 -4.01 -6.80
CA MET A 70 25.11 -4.33 -6.35
C MET A 70 24.31 -5.11 -7.39
N LYS A 71 24.45 -4.75 -8.67
CA LYS A 71 23.80 -5.48 -9.76
C LYS A 71 24.30 -6.92 -9.85
N GLN A 72 25.62 -7.09 -9.79
CA GLN A 72 26.27 -8.41 -9.80
C GLN A 72 25.92 -9.22 -8.55
N LEU A 73 25.78 -8.56 -7.40
CA LEU A 73 25.37 -9.18 -6.16
C LEU A 73 23.93 -9.71 -6.25
N SER A 74 22.98 -8.92 -6.76
CA SER A 74 21.60 -9.36 -6.97
C SER A 74 21.55 -10.60 -7.89
N GLU A 75 22.31 -10.58 -8.99
CA GLU A 75 22.43 -11.75 -9.88
C GLU A 75 23.04 -12.98 -9.18
N ALA A 76 24.09 -12.80 -8.38
CA ALA A 76 24.74 -13.89 -7.65
C ALA A 76 23.85 -14.46 -6.54
N ILE A 77 23.10 -13.61 -5.83
CA ILE A 77 22.11 -14.04 -4.85
C ILE A 77 21.05 -14.90 -5.54
N HIS A 78 20.50 -14.41 -6.65
CA HIS A 78 19.48 -15.14 -7.39
C HIS A 78 20.00 -16.51 -7.88
N THR A 79 21.17 -16.51 -8.54
CA THR A 79 21.71 -17.71 -9.18
C THR A 79 22.29 -18.72 -8.18
N GLU A 80 23.03 -18.27 -7.16
CA GLU A 80 23.78 -19.11 -6.21
C GLU A 80 22.99 -19.40 -4.93
N LEU A 81 22.13 -18.47 -4.47
CA LEU A 81 21.38 -18.61 -3.22
C LEU A 81 19.90 -18.92 -3.43
N LYS A 82 19.38 -18.81 -4.67
CA LYS A 82 17.99 -19.19 -5.02
C LYS A 82 16.96 -18.39 -4.22
N ARG A 83 17.18 -17.07 -4.19
CA ARG A 83 16.42 -16.08 -3.43
C ARG A 83 16.21 -14.82 -4.26
N CYS A 84 15.06 -14.20 -4.11
CA CYS A 84 14.84 -12.79 -4.44
C CYS A 84 15.36 -11.95 -3.27
N GLY A 85 16.02 -10.82 -3.58
CA GLY A 85 16.58 -9.97 -2.54
C GLY A 85 17.61 -10.65 -1.63
N GLY A 86 18.03 -9.98 -0.58
CA GLY A 86 19.15 -10.42 0.26
C GLY A 86 19.84 -9.28 0.98
N PHE A 87 19.48 -8.05 0.63
CA PHE A 87 20.03 -6.82 1.15
C PHE A 87 18.97 -5.72 1.19
N MET A 88 19.19 -4.73 2.04
CA MET A 88 18.41 -3.49 2.08
C MET A 88 19.36 -2.31 1.86
N ALA A 89 18.98 -1.36 1.02
CA ALA A 89 19.78 -0.18 0.71
C ALA A 89 19.49 0.96 1.69
N HIS A 90 20.53 1.72 2.04
CA HIS A 90 20.50 2.83 3.00
C HIS A 90 21.19 4.07 2.42
N ASP A 91 20.63 5.24 2.71
CA ASP A 91 21.16 6.53 2.25
C ASP A 91 22.47 6.93 2.95
N SER A 92 22.74 6.37 4.14
CA SER A 92 23.95 6.66 4.92
C SER A 92 24.39 5.47 5.78
N GLU A 93 25.64 5.53 6.26
CA GLU A 93 26.18 4.54 7.18
C GLU A 93 25.44 4.56 8.52
N GLU A 94 24.99 5.74 8.96
CA GLU A 94 24.21 5.94 10.17
C GLU A 94 22.84 5.26 10.06
N ALA A 95 22.18 5.38 8.91
CA ALA A 95 20.92 4.70 8.62
C ALA A 95 21.11 3.18 8.62
N GLY A 96 22.14 2.67 7.95
CA GLY A 96 22.46 1.24 7.96
C GLY A 96 22.83 0.71 9.34
N ARG A 97 23.57 1.48 10.15
CA ARG A 97 23.85 1.14 11.55
C ARG A 97 22.57 1.10 12.39
N ALA A 98 21.62 2.00 12.15
CA ALA A 98 20.34 2.00 12.84
C ALA A 98 19.51 0.76 12.48
N ALA A 99 19.55 0.32 11.21
CA ALA A 99 18.86 -0.88 10.73
C ALA A 99 19.41 -2.19 11.35
N LEU A 100 20.68 -2.22 11.77
CA LEU A 100 21.29 -3.37 12.45
C LEU A 100 20.95 -3.49 13.94
N LYS A 101 20.42 -2.44 14.58
CA LYS A 101 20.20 -2.49 16.03
C LYS A 101 19.06 -3.46 16.35
N PRO A 102 19.26 -4.41 17.29
CA PRO A 102 18.19 -5.29 17.72
C PRO A 102 17.02 -4.44 18.20
N GLN A 103 15.84 -4.77 17.71
CA GLN A 103 14.57 -4.10 17.98
C GLN A 103 14.07 -4.23 19.43
N ALA A 104 14.97 -4.29 20.43
CA ALA A 104 14.61 -4.17 21.83
C ALA A 104 13.82 -2.86 22.10
N ASP A 105 14.10 -1.81 21.32
CA ASP A 105 13.40 -0.52 21.35
C ASP A 105 12.28 -0.38 20.29
N ALA A 106 12.16 -1.30 19.32
CA ALA A 106 11.01 -1.34 18.41
C ALA A 106 9.82 -2.12 19.00
N LYS A 107 9.96 -2.62 20.23
CA LYS A 107 8.84 -2.74 21.17
C LYS A 107 8.36 -1.37 21.68
N MET A 108 8.53 -0.29 20.91
CA MET A 108 7.61 0.83 21.02
C MET A 108 6.27 0.35 20.51
N ALA A 109 5.41 0.07 21.50
CA ALA A 109 3.97 0.05 21.42
C ALA A 109 3.45 0.41 20.03
N THR A 110 2.92 -0.57 19.30
CA THR A 110 1.75 -0.25 18.49
C THR A 110 0.88 0.62 19.38
N LEU A 111 0.60 1.84 18.93
CA LEU A 111 -0.15 2.83 19.71
C LEU A 111 -1.50 2.27 20.20
N LEU A 112 -1.94 1.11 19.71
CA LEU A 112 -3.07 0.32 20.17
C LEU A 112 -2.77 -1.20 20.17
N ALA A 113 -3.67 -1.95 20.83
CA ALA A 113 -3.57 -3.40 21.03
C ALA A 113 -3.52 -4.18 19.70
N ARG A 114 -2.80 -5.30 19.71
CA ARG A 114 -2.78 -6.24 18.59
C ARG A 114 -4.21 -6.64 18.20
N PRO A 115 -4.54 -6.70 16.89
CA PRO A 115 -5.84 -7.20 16.44
C PRO A 115 -6.07 -8.63 16.96
N ASN A 116 -7.34 -8.96 17.19
CA ASN A 116 -7.70 -10.30 17.67
C ASN A 116 -7.61 -11.35 16.57
N TYR A 117 -7.47 -10.92 15.31
CA TYR A 117 -7.45 -11.80 14.13
C TYR A 117 -8.69 -12.70 14.10
N THR A 118 -9.87 -12.10 14.38
CA THR A 118 -11.15 -12.81 14.30
C THR A 118 -11.46 -13.22 12.87
N ILE A 119 -12.16 -14.33 12.73
CA ILE A 119 -12.70 -14.81 11.46
C ILE A 119 -14.21 -14.89 11.62
N ASP A 120 -14.89 -13.81 11.23
CA ASP A 120 -16.33 -13.62 11.46
C ASP A 120 -17.09 -13.02 10.27
N GLN A 121 -16.45 -12.94 9.10
CA GLN A 121 -17.03 -12.39 7.87
C GLN A 121 -17.55 -13.47 6.90
N GLN A 122 -18.06 -14.60 7.43
CA GLN A 122 -18.50 -15.75 6.60
C GLN A 122 -19.67 -15.43 5.67
N SER A 123 -20.50 -14.44 5.98
CA SER A 123 -21.58 -13.99 5.09
C SER A 123 -21.12 -13.02 4.00
N VAL A 124 -19.95 -12.39 4.17
CA VAL A 124 -19.45 -11.34 3.27
C VAL A 124 -18.46 -11.91 2.26
N ILE A 125 -17.53 -12.75 2.70
CA ILE A 125 -16.39 -13.18 1.88
C ILE A 125 -16.79 -14.12 0.72
N PRO A 126 -17.56 -15.21 0.91
CA PRO A 126 -17.82 -16.15 -0.18
C PRO A 126 -18.49 -15.53 -1.43
N PRO A 127 -19.50 -14.63 -1.30
CA PRO A 127 -20.03 -13.92 -2.47
C PRO A 127 -19.00 -13.05 -3.20
N LEU A 128 -18.04 -12.46 -2.48
CA LEU A 128 -16.95 -11.68 -3.09
C LEU A 128 -15.97 -12.59 -3.83
N LEU A 129 -15.55 -13.71 -3.22
CA LEU A 129 -14.64 -14.68 -3.85
C LEU A 129 -15.20 -15.23 -5.16
N SER A 130 -16.52 -15.39 -5.26
CA SER A 130 -17.19 -15.88 -6.47
C SER A 130 -17.10 -14.92 -7.67
N GLN A 131 -16.86 -13.63 -7.42
CA GLN A 131 -16.71 -12.60 -8.46
C GLN A 131 -15.29 -12.53 -9.03
N MET A 132 -14.32 -13.22 -8.41
CA MET A 132 -12.91 -13.18 -8.80
C MET A 132 -12.63 -14.13 -9.95
N GLN A 133 -11.88 -13.68 -10.96
CA GLN A 133 -11.59 -14.45 -12.17
C GLN A 133 -10.10 -14.47 -12.49
N ALA A 134 -9.56 -15.65 -12.78
CA ALA A 134 -8.16 -15.81 -13.20
C ALA A 134 -7.84 -14.99 -14.46
N SER A 135 -8.79 -14.85 -15.39
CA SER A 135 -8.61 -14.05 -16.59
C SER A 135 -8.31 -12.57 -16.32
N ASN A 136 -8.90 -11.98 -15.27
CA ASN A 136 -8.60 -10.59 -14.87
C ASN A 136 -7.18 -10.45 -14.31
N VAL A 137 -6.75 -11.44 -13.50
CA VAL A 137 -5.39 -11.52 -12.96
C VAL A 137 -4.40 -11.66 -14.11
N GLY A 138 -4.61 -12.65 -14.98
CA GLY A 138 -3.76 -12.90 -16.15
C GLY A 138 -3.67 -11.70 -17.10
N GLN A 139 -4.77 -10.98 -17.32
CA GLN A 139 -4.73 -9.76 -18.15
C GLN A 139 -3.86 -8.67 -17.50
N THR A 140 -3.91 -8.52 -16.18
CA THR A 140 -3.07 -7.54 -15.48
C THR A 140 -1.58 -7.93 -15.55
N ILE A 141 -1.25 -9.23 -15.45
CA ILE A 141 0.11 -9.73 -15.65
C ILE A 141 0.59 -9.43 -17.07
N LEU A 142 -0.25 -9.68 -18.08
CA LEU A 142 0.07 -9.38 -19.48
C LEU A 142 0.27 -7.88 -19.71
N ASP A 143 -0.60 -7.03 -19.16
CA ASP A 143 -0.51 -5.57 -19.31
C ASP A 143 0.81 -5.04 -18.70
N LEU A 144 1.17 -5.49 -17.49
CA LEU A 144 2.40 -5.07 -16.81
C LEU A 144 3.66 -5.63 -17.45
N SER A 145 3.63 -6.90 -17.89
CA SER A 145 4.78 -7.53 -18.54
C SER A 145 4.98 -7.08 -19.99
N ALA A 146 4.00 -6.41 -20.60
CA ALA A 146 4.12 -5.83 -21.94
C ALA A 146 5.01 -4.57 -21.97
N HIS A 147 5.20 -3.87 -20.85
CA HIS A 147 6.22 -2.84 -20.73
C HIS A 147 7.61 -3.43 -21.01
N THR A 148 8.49 -2.72 -21.72
CA THR A 148 9.85 -3.21 -22.02
C THR A 148 10.56 -3.68 -20.74
N ASN A 149 10.56 -2.85 -19.70
CA ASN A 149 10.87 -3.17 -18.31
C ASN A 149 10.02 -2.27 -17.39
N ARG A 150 10.06 -2.51 -16.09
CA ARG A 150 9.46 -1.62 -15.08
C ARG A 150 10.51 -1.08 -14.11
N TYR A 151 11.77 -1.03 -14.52
CA TYR A 151 12.88 -0.68 -13.63
C TYR A 151 12.77 0.74 -13.07
N TYR A 152 13.12 0.90 -11.79
CA TYR A 152 12.83 2.12 -11.01
C TYR A 152 13.40 3.42 -11.58
N ASN A 153 14.49 3.33 -12.35
CA ASN A 153 15.22 4.49 -12.88
C ASN A 153 15.06 4.67 -14.40
N THR A 154 14.04 4.06 -15.02
CA THR A 154 13.71 4.25 -16.44
C THR A 154 12.41 5.03 -16.59
N ASN A 155 12.24 5.72 -17.74
CA ASN A 155 10.98 6.34 -18.09
C ASN A 155 9.85 5.31 -18.26
N ILE A 156 10.21 4.07 -18.61
CA ILE A 156 9.25 2.96 -18.73
C ILE A 156 8.74 2.53 -17.34
N GLY A 157 9.61 2.46 -16.33
CA GLY A 157 9.20 2.24 -14.93
C GLY A 157 8.24 3.33 -14.41
N VAL A 158 8.49 4.59 -14.75
CA VAL A 158 7.55 5.71 -14.46
C VAL A 158 6.22 5.50 -15.16
N THR A 159 6.24 5.07 -16.42
CA THR A 159 5.04 4.80 -17.20
C THR A 159 4.22 3.65 -16.61
N ALA A 160 4.87 2.58 -16.13
CA ALA A 160 4.20 1.48 -15.43
C ALA A 160 3.51 1.95 -14.13
N SER A 161 4.16 2.84 -13.36
CA SER A 161 3.55 3.46 -12.17
C SER A 161 2.33 4.31 -12.50
N ASN A 162 2.41 5.13 -13.55
CA ASN A 162 1.28 5.93 -14.02
C ASN A 162 0.13 5.04 -14.53
N TRP A 163 0.46 3.95 -15.23
CA TRP A 163 -0.50 2.97 -15.70
C TRP A 163 -1.25 2.31 -14.53
N LEU A 164 -0.54 1.84 -13.50
CA LEU A 164 -1.18 1.20 -12.34
C LEU A 164 -2.08 2.17 -11.60
N LYS A 165 -1.64 3.41 -11.39
CA LYS A 165 -2.47 4.48 -10.81
C LYS A 165 -3.76 4.68 -11.63
N GLN A 166 -3.67 4.75 -12.96
CA GLN A 166 -4.82 4.91 -13.83
C GLN A 166 -5.76 3.70 -13.79
N LYS A 167 -5.20 2.48 -13.80
CA LYS A 167 -5.95 1.22 -13.69
C LYS A 167 -6.77 1.22 -12.40
N TRP A 168 -6.13 1.42 -11.24
CA TRP A 168 -6.82 1.45 -9.96
C TRP A 168 -7.81 2.62 -9.83
N THR A 169 -7.50 3.80 -10.38
CA THR A 169 -8.47 4.92 -10.41
C THR A 169 -9.72 4.55 -11.19
N THR A 170 -9.57 3.84 -12.31
CA THR A 170 -10.70 3.34 -13.11
C THR A 170 -11.52 2.31 -12.33
N LEU A 171 -10.85 1.38 -11.65
CA LEU A 171 -11.51 0.36 -10.83
C LEU A 171 -12.25 0.95 -9.61
N ALA A 172 -11.77 2.06 -9.06
CA ALA A 172 -12.46 2.79 -7.99
C ALA A 172 -13.84 3.33 -8.43
N ASN A 173 -14.07 3.48 -9.74
CA ASN A 173 -15.36 3.81 -10.36
C ASN A 173 -16.12 4.98 -9.69
N GLY A 174 -15.39 6.05 -9.36
CA GLY A 174 -15.97 7.27 -8.79
C GLY A 174 -16.45 7.17 -7.33
N ARG A 175 -16.15 6.07 -6.62
CA ARG A 175 -16.43 5.93 -5.20
C ARG A 175 -15.69 6.99 -4.38
N SER A 176 -16.44 7.78 -3.60
CA SER A 176 -15.89 8.90 -2.82
C SER A 176 -15.04 8.47 -1.61
N ASP A 177 -15.19 7.23 -1.17
CA ASP A 177 -14.41 6.63 -0.10
C ASP A 177 -13.11 5.97 -0.58
N ILE A 178 -12.84 5.99 -1.89
CA ILE A 178 -11.63 5.44 -2.48
C ILE A 178 -10.75 6.57 -3.04
N SER A 179 -9.45 6.54 -2.74
CA SER A 179 -8.45 7.42 -3.36
C SER A 179 -7.29 6.61 -3.93
N VAL A 180 -6.74 7.04 -5.06
CA VAL A 180 -5.56 6.42 -5.68
C VAL A 180 -4.49 7.48 -5.89
N THR A 181 -3.37 7.34 -5.21
CA THR A 181 -2.29 8.32 -5.14
C THR A 181 -0.95 7.69 -5.52
N GLN A 182 0.06 8.53 -5.71
CA GLN A 182 1.44 8.09 -5.93
C GLN A 182 2.34 8.70 -4.85
N PHE A 183 3.13 7.87 -4.18
CA PHE A 183 4.17 8.29 -3.25
C PHE A 183 5.44 8.62 -4.02
N THR A 184 5.96 9.83 -3.85
CA THR A 184 7.16 10.28 -4.57
C THR A 184 8.41 10.00 -3.75
N HIS A 185 9.39 9.36 -4.37
CA HIS A 185 10.70 9.08 -3.80
C HIS A 185 11.70 10.15 -4.27
N ASN A 186 12.58 10.61 -3.39
CA ASN A 186 13.47 11.73 -3.71
C ASN A 186 14.61 11.30 -4.65
N ALA A 187 15.04 10.04 -4.56
CA ALA A 187 16.26 9.57 -5.22
C ALA A 187 16.04 9.02 -6.64
N TYR A 188 14.79 8.74 -7.04
CA TYR A 188 14.49 8.09 -8.32
C TYR A 188 13.08 8.42 -8.83
N PRO A 189 12.84 8.32 -10.15
CA PRO A 189 11.64 8.88 -10.76
C PRO A 189 10.40 7.98 -10.65
N GLN A 190 10.55 6.64 -10.58
CA GLN A 190 9.41 5.76 -10.40
C GLN A 190 8.78 5.98 -9.02
N LYS A 191 7.45 6.06 -8.99
CA LYS A 191 6.67 6.29 -7.77
C LYS A 191 5.98 5.02 -7.32
N SER A 192 5.86 4.81 -6.02
CA SER A 192 4.95 3.78 -5.50
C SER A 192 3.50 4.23 -5.69
N VAL A 193 2.58 3.31 -5.95
CA VAL A 193 1.15 3.59 -6.14
C VAL A 193 0.38 3.11 -4.92
N ILE A 194 -0.53 3.92 -4.39
CA ILE A 194 -1.33 3.59 -3.20
C ILE A 194 -2.80 3.80 -3.50
N ALA A 195 -3.59 2.72 -3.54
CA ALA A 195 -5.05 2.77 -3.49
C ALA A 195 -5.52 2.62 -2.04
N THR A 196 -6.34 3.54 -1.56
CA THR A 196 -6.88 3.56 -0.19
C THR A 196 -8.39 3.48 -0.24
N ILE A 197 -8.98 2.51 0.47
CA ILE A 197 -10.41 2.44 0.79
C ILE A 197 -10.56 2.92 2.24
N ASN A 198 -11.19 4.07 2.45
CA ASN A 198 -11.34 4.68 3.77
C ASN A 198 -12.25 3.82 4.66
N GLY A 199 -11.81 3.59 5.90
CA GLY A 199 -12.62 2.91 6.91
C GLY A 199 -13.82 3.75 7.37
N THR A 200 -14.87 3.08 7.84
CA THR A 200 -16.12 3.71 8.29
C THR A 200 -16.04 4.16 9.75
N ASP A 201 -16.03 3.20 10.68
CA ASP A 201 -16.09 3.44 12.12
C ASP A 201 -14.80 3.04 12.85
N ASN A 202 -13.73 2.72 12.13
CA ASN A 202 -12.40 2.45 12.69
C ASN A 202 -11.29 2.87 11.71
N GLY A 203 -11.52 3.94 10.93
CA GLY A 203 -10.66 4.34 9.82
C GLY A 203 -9.26 4.82 10.19
N SER A 204 -8.97 5.06 11.48
CA SER A 204 -7.62 5.36 11.97
C SER A 204 -6.70 4.14 12.00
N GLU A 205 -7.25 2.93 12.00
CA GLU A 205 -6.51 1.68 11.86
C GLU A 205 -6.37 1.32 10.38
N VAL A 206 -5.20 0.81 10.00
CA VAL A 206 -4.83 0.57 8.60
C VAL A 206 -4.42 -0.87 8.39
N VAL A 207 -5.07 -1.53 7.43
CA VAL A 207 -4.65 -2.81 6.85
C VAL A 207 -3.88 -2.53 5.57
N VAL A 208 -2.69 -3.10 5.42
CA VAL A 208 -1.87 -2.95 4.20
C VAL A 208 -1.79 -4.28 3.48
N LEU A 209 -1.97 -4.23 2.16
CA LEU A 209 -1.62 -5.29 1.23
C LEU A 209 -0.69 -4.68 0.17
N GLY A 210 0.42 -5.33 -0.15
CA GLY A 210 1.37 -4.78 -1.12
C GLY A 210 2.13 -5.83 -1.90
N GLY A 211 2.72 -5.37 -2.99
CA GLY A 211 3.60 -6.08 -3.92
C GLY A 211 4.44 -5.04 -4.66
N HIS A 212 5.54 -5.43 -5.30
CA HIS A 212 6.39 -4.44 -5.96
C HIS A 212 6.06 -4.31 -7.45
N LEU A 213 6.24 -3.10 -7.95
CA LEU A 213 5.84 -2.71 -9.29
C LEU A 213 7.00 -2.83 -10.28
N ASP A 214 8.25 -2.73 -9.81
CA ASP A 214 9.41 -2.76 -10.68
C ASP A 214 9.71 -4.15 -11.26
N SER A 215 10.73 -4.20 -12.11
CA SER A 215 11.29 -5.46 -12.62
C SER A 215 12.73 -5.23 -13.00
N ILE A 216 13.55 -6.27 -12.84
CA ILE A 216 14.96 -6.26 -13.23
C ILE A 216 15.31 -7.42 -14.17
N VAL A 217 16.48 -7.32 -14.80
CA VAL A 217 17.23 -8.48 -15.32
C VAL A 217 18.71 -8.37 -14.96
N GLY A 218 19.40 -9.52 -14.94
CA GLY A 218 20.87 -9.58 -14.77
C GLY A 218 21.64 -8.72 -15.78
N GLY A 219 22.85 -8.29 -15.40
CA GLY A 219 23.70 -7.44 -16.24
C GLY A 219 23.29 -5.95 -16.36
N GLY A 220 22.26 -5.52 -15.63
CA GLY A 220 21.85 -4.11 -15.53
C GLY A 220 20.76 -3.69 -16.54
N VAL A 221 19.91 -2.76 -16.12
CA VAL A 221 18.70 -2.37 -16.86
C VAL A 221 18.76 -0.91 -17.30
N GLY A 222 18.56 -0.68 -18.60
CA GLY A 222 18.36 0.63 -19.20
C GLY A 222 17.00 0.71 -19.93
N GLU A 223 16.75 1.82 -20.62
CA GLU A 223 15.46 2.08 -21.29
C GLU A 223 15.06 0.99 -22.30
N SER A 224 16.01 0.40 -23.03
CA SER A 224 15.73 -0.63 -24.04
C SER A 224 15.87 -2.07 -23.54
N THR A 225 16.32 -2.28 -22.29
CA THR A 225 16.55 -3.62 -21.75
C THR A 225 15.21 -4.29 -21.46
N ARG A 226 15.00 -5.50 -21.98
CA ARG A 226 13.78 -6.26 -21.75
C ARG A 226 13.82 -6.90 -20.34
N ALA A 227 12.85 -6.60 -19.50
CA ALA A 227 12.64 -7.22 -18.19
C ALA A 227 11.12 -7.41 -17.96
N PRO A 228 10.51 -8.49 -18.47
CA PRO A 228 9.06 -8.63 -18.42
C PRO A 228 8.52 -8.75 -17.00
N GLY A 229 9.25 -9.39 -16.08
CA GLY A 229 8.87 -9.45 -14.67
C GLY A 229 7.42 -9.94 -14.50
N ALA A 230 7.05 -11.02 -15.19
CA ALA A 230 5.67 -11.47 -15.27
C ALA A 230 5.21 -12.14 -13.97
N ASP A 231 6.06 -12.97 -13.39
CA ASP A 231 5.83 -13.49 -12.05
C ASP A 231 6.32 -12.50 -11.00
N ASP A 232 7.47 -11.89 -11.26
CA ASP A 232 8.23 -11.04 -10.34
C ASP A 232 8.23 -9.56 -10.81
N ASP A 233 7.36 -8.70 -10.28
CA ASP A 233 6.17 -9.02 -9.47
C ASP A 233 4.87 -8.51 -10.11
N ALA A 234 4.75 -8.65 -11.45
CA ALA A 234 3.46 -8.37 -12.08
C ALA A 234 2.34 -9.28 -11.54
N SER A 235 2.67 -10.47 -11.04
CA SER A 235 1.70 -11.42 -10.49
C SER A 235 1.15 -10.98 -9.12
N GLY A 236 1.98 -10.47 -8.21
CA GLY A 236 1.54 -9.91 -6.93
C GLY A 236 0.67 -8.68 -7.14
N ILE A 237 1.12 -7.75 -7.98
CA ILE A 237 0.31 -6.57 -8.36
C ILE A 237 -1.02 -6.98 -9.00
N ALA A 238 -1.04 -7.99 -9.87
CA ALA A 238 -2.26 -8.50 -10.48
C ALA A 238 -3.21 -9.12 -9.45
N SER A 239 -2.67 -9.87 -8.49
CA SER A 239 -3.43 -10.48 -7.42
C SER A 239 -4.12 -9.45 -6.51
N LEU A 240 -3.38 -8.40 -6.14
CA LEU A 240 -3.90 -7.25 -5.40
C LEU A 240 -4.95 -6.48 -6.20
N THR A 241 -4.70 -6.31 -7.50
CA THR A 241 -5.62 -5.59 -8.41
C THR A 241 -6.97 -6.29 -8.50
N GLU A 242 -7.01 -7.62 -8.55
CA GLU A 242 -8.28 -8.36 -8.59
C GLU A 242 -9.04 -8.31 -7.25
N ALA A 243 -8.32 -8.39 -6.12
CA ALA A 243 -8.91 -8.19 -4.80
C ALA A 243 -9.51 -6.76 -4.69
N PHE A 244 -8.74 -5.74 -5.06
CA PHE A 244 -9.20 -4.35 -5.06
C PHE A 244 -10.39 -4.14 -5.99
N ARG A 245 -10.39 -4.71 -7.20
CA ARG A 245 -11.51 -4.63 -8.15
C ARG A 245 -12.81 -5.10 -7.51
N VAL A 246 -12.79 -6.28 -6.89
CA VAL A 246 -14.00 -6.88 -6.30
C VAL A 246 -14.49 -6.08 -5.09
N LEU A 247 -13.59 -5.61 -4.22
CA LEU A 247 -13.98 -4.75 -3.10
C LEU A 247 -14.58 -3.41 -3.59
N ALA A 248 -13.99 -2.82 -4.64
CA ALA A 248 -14.48 -1.58 -5.22
C ALA A 248 -15.85 -1.78 -5.88
N SER A 249 -16.01 -2.76 -6.77
CA SER A 249 -17.24 -2.98 -7.54
C SER A 249 -18.41 -3.51 -6.73
N SER A 250 -18.15 -4.23 -5.64
CA SER A 250 -19.20 -4.71 -4.73
C SER A 250 -19.77 -3.62 -3.82
N GLY A 251 -19.14 -2.44 -3.76
CA GLY A 251 -19.52 -1.39 -2.82
C GLY A 251 -19.10 -1.69 -1.37
N TYR A 252 -18.22 -2.66 -1.13
CA TYR A 252 -17.76 -3.04 0.21
C TYR A 252 -17.09 -1.85 0.92
N LYS A 253 -17.51 -1.58 2.16
CA LYS A 253 -16.97 -0.52 3.02
C LYS A 253 -16.39 -1.11 4.30
N PRO A 254 -15.07 -1.13 4.49
CA PRO A 254 -14.46 -1.69 5.67
C PRO A 254 -14.65 -0.80 6.91
N ARG A 255 -14.42 -1.36 8.09
CA ARG A 255 -14.35 -0.61 9.35
C ARG A 255 -13.01 0.11 9.47
N ARG A 256 -11.92 -0.63 9.25
CA ARG A 256 -10.55 -0.11 9.13
C ARG A 256 -10.26 0.40 7.73
N THR A 257 -9.31 1.31 7.59
CA THR A 257 -8.81 1.74 6.28
C THR A 257 -8.01 0.61 5.63
N ILE A 258 -8.24 0.31 4.36
CA ILE A 258 -7.47 -0.69 3.60
C ILE A 258 -6.62 0.02 2.56
N LYS A 259 -5.32 -0.30 2.52
CA LYS A 259 -4.38 0.21 1.52
C LYS A 259 -3.82 -0.93 0.67
N PHE A 260 -3.91 -0.78 -0.64
CA PHE A 260 -3.20 -1.58 -1.64
C PHE A 260 -2.00 -0.78 -2.14
N ILE A 261 -0.81 -1.36 -2.11
CA ILE A 261 0.44 -0.66 -2.46
C ILE A 261 1.18 -1.42 -3.55
N GLY A 262 1.52 -0.71 -4.63
CA GLY A 262 2.54 -1.13 -5.60
C GLY A 262 3.84 -0.41 -5.29
N TYR A 263 4.79 -1.06 -4.62
CA TYR A 263 6.05 -0.45 -4.20
C TYR A 263 6.98 -0.22 -5.40
N ALA A 264 7.75 0.87 -5.38
CA ALA A 264 8.82 1.09 -6.35
C ALA A 264 10.17 0.64 -5.80
N ALA A 265 11.08 0.23 -6.67
CA ALA A 265 12.49 0.01 -6.34
C ALA A 265 12.72 -1.06 -5.25
N GLU A 266 11.96 -2.16 -5.29
CA GLU A 266 12.22 -3.34 -4.45
C GLU A 266 13.58 -3.95 -4.84
N GLU A 267 13.80 -4.12 -6.14
CA GLU A 267 14.88 -4.89 -6.76
C GLU A 267 16.29 -4.32 -6.49
N VAL A 268 16.32 -3.09 -6.01
CA VAL A 268 17.53 -2.33 -5.68
C VAL A 268 17.65 -2.06 -4.18
N GLY A 269 17.03 -2.93 -3.37
CA GLY A 269 17.19 -3.00 -1.92
C GLY A 269 16.03 -2.40 -1.14
N LEU A 270 14.80 -2.74 -1.51
CA LEU A 270 13.56 -2.42 -0.78
C LEU A 270 13.31 -0.93 -0.58
N ARG A 271 13.77 -0.07 -1.50
CA ARG A 271 13.87 1.37 -1.26
C ARG A 271 12.49 2.01 -1.07
N GLY A 272 11.52 1.65 -1.91
CA GLY A 272 10.19 2.26 -1.85
C GLY A 272 9.41 1.84 -0.60
N SER A 273 9.43 0.56 -0.24
CA SER A 273 8.77 0.08 0.98
C SER A 273 9.44 0.59 2.24
N GLN A 274 10.77 0.76 2.26
CA GLN A 274 11.48 1.40 3.38
C GLN A 274 10.99 2.82 3.63
N GLU A 275 10.94 3.67 2.61
CA GLU A 275 10.45 5.05 2.74
C GLU A 275 8.98 5.09 3.21
N ILE A 276 8.14 4.20 2.68
CA ILE A 276 6.72 4.13 3.04
C ILE A 276 6.52 3.61 4.46
N ALA A 277 7.19 2.55 4.88
CA ALA A 277 7.10 2.02 6.24
C ALA A 277 7.62 3.05 7.26
N GLN A 278 8.72 3.74 6.94
CA GLN A 278 9.27 4.81 7.76
C GLN A 278 8.30 6.01 7.83
N TYR A 279 7.65 6.38 6.73
CA TYR A 279 6.60 7.40 6.73
C TYR A 279 5.45 7.00 7.67
N HIS A 280 4.99 5.75 7.63
CA HIS A 280 3.92 5.28 8.50
C HIS A 280 4.31 5.34 9.98
N LYS A 281 5.54 4.92 10.32
CA LYS A 281 6.08 5.03 11.69
C LYS A 281 6.20 6.49 12.14
N ASN A 282 6.84 7.35 11.35
CA ASN A 282 7.09 8.74 11.71
C ASN A 282 5.79 9.56 11.87
N ASN A 283 4.73 9.17 11.16
CA ASN A 283 3.42 9.82 11.25
C ASN A 283 2.46 9.09 12.21
N ASN A 284 2.95 8.13 13.02
CA ASN A 284 2.14 7.38 13.99
C ASN A 284 0.89 6.73 13.36
N ILE A 285 0.97 6.27 12.12
CA ILE A 285 -0.14 5.59 11.44
C ILE A 285 -0.29 4.20 12.04
N ASN A 286 -1.49 3.89 12.57
CA ASN A 286 -1.75 2.61 13.22
C ASN A 286 -1.98 1.50 12.19
N VAL A 287 -0.90 0.86 11.73
CA VAL A 287 -0.96 -0.30 10.83
C VAL A 287 -1.15 -1.57 11.65
N VAL A 288 -2.29 -2.22 11.49
CA VAL A 288 -2.68 -3.43 12.25
C VAL A 288 -2.19 -4.72 11.61
N GLY A 289 -1.72 -4.65 10.37
CA GLY A 289 -1.12 -5.79 9.68
C GLY A 289 -0.79 -5.50 8.23
N VAL A 290 0.27 -6.14 7.74
CA VAL A 290 0.74 -6.07 6.36
C VAL A 290 0.75 -7.45 5.72
N MET A 291 0.26 -7.58 4.50
CA MET A 291 0.46 -8.76 3.66
C MET A 291 1.26 -8.37 2.42
N GLN A 292 2.42 -8.98 2.22
CA GLN A 292 3.19 -8.88 0.98
C GLN A 292 2.80 -10.01 0.03
N LEU A 293 2.54 -9.69 -1.22
CA LEU A 293 2.47 -10.63 -2.33
C LEU A 293 3.63 -10.30 -3.25
N ASP A 294 4.56 -11.23 -3.36
CA ASP A 294 5.73 -11.14 -4.24
C ASP A 294 5.89 -12.53 -4.83
N MET A 295 5.69 -12.65 -6.14
CA MET A 295 5.57 -13.91 -6.89
C MET A 295 4.38 -14.78 -6.43
N THR A 296 3.40 -14.95 -7.31
CA THR A 296 2.13 -15.60 -6.98
C THR A 296 1.66 -16.59 -8.03
N ASN A 297 2.33 -16.71 -9.19
CA ASN A 297 1.74 -17.39 -10.34
C ASN A 297 2.40 -18.70 -10.74
N TYR A 298 3.67 -18.94 -10.40
CA TYR A 298 4.34 -20.18 -10.74
C TYR A 298 4.11 -21.26 -9.68
N LYS A 299 3.52 -22.39 -10.10
CA LYS A 299 3.24 -23.54 -9.23
C LYS A 299 4.40 -24.54 -9.26
N GLY A 300 5.50 -24.21 -8.57
CA GLY A 300 6.70 -25.05 -8.54
C GLY A 300 6.71 -26.18 -7.51
N SER A 301 5.85 -26.11 -6.49
CA SER A 301 5.90 -26.99 -5.32
C SER A 301 4.63 -27.80 -5.09
N ALA A 302 4.67 -28.75 -4.15
CA ALA A 302 3.52 -29.59 -3.80
C ALA A 302 2.37 -28.82 -3.13
N ASN A 303 2.68 -27.95 -2.16
CA ASN A 303 1.71 -27.07 -1.52
C ASN A 303 1.36 -25.89 -2.43
N ASP A 304 0.18 -25.31 -2.24
CA ASP A 304 -0.31 -24.19 -3.04
C ASP A 304 0.26 -22.85 -2.60
N ILE A 305 0.45 -22.65 -1.30
CA ILE A 305 1.02 -21.40 -0.76
C ILE A 305 2.00 -21.78 0.34
N TYR A 306 3.17 -21.18 0.36
CA TYR A 306 4.12 -21.26 1.46
C TYR A 306 4.12 -19.98 2.25
N ILE A 307 3.86 -20.03 3.55
CA ILE A 307 3.98 -18.85 4.41
C ILE A 307 5.41 -18.81 4.93
N TYR A 308 6.18 -17.79 4.53
CA TYR A 308 7.54 -17.60 5.01
C TYR A 308 7.56 -17.09 6.45
N THR A 309 8.41 -17.70 7.27
CA THR A 309 8.38 -17.59 8.73
C THR A 309 9.47 -16.71 9.33
N ASP A 310 10.46 -16.33 8.53
CA ASP A 310 11.49 -15.39 8.91
C ASP A 310 11.13 -13.97 8.49
N TYR A 311 11.54 -12.99 9.31
CA TYR A 311 11.20 -11.57 9.16
C TYR A 311 9.70 -11.28 9.03
N THR A 312 8.84 -12.16 9.53
CA THR A 312 7.37 -12.04 9.55
C THR A 312 6.80 -12.21 10.98
N ASP A 313 5.52 -11.91 11.18
CA ASP A 313 4.83 -12.12 12.46
C ASP A 313 4.13 -13.49 12.53
N ALA A 314 4.47 -14.27 13.56
CA ALA A 314 3.95 -15.63 13.73
C ALA A 314 2.42 -15.69 13.98
N GLN A 315 1.83 -14.70 14.66
CA GLN A 315 0.38 -14.70 14.91
C GLN A 315 -0.39 -14.34 13.64
N GLN A 316 0.11 -13.37 12.87
CA GLN A 316 -0.45 -13.04 11.57
C GLN A 316 -0.29 -14.19 10.56
N ASN A 317 0.85 -14.88 10.56
CA ASN A 317 1.05 -16.09 9.74
C ASN A 317 0.03 -17.18 10.08
N THR A 318 -0.26 -17.37 11.38
CA THR A 318 -1.31 -18.30 11.84
C THR A 318 -2.69 -17.84 11.36
N PHE A 319 -2.96 -16.53 11.41
CA PHE A 319 -4.20 -15.96 10.89
C PHE A 319 -4.37 -16.25 9.38
N LEU A 320 -3.33 -16.06 8.55
CA LEU A 320 -3.37 -16.41 7.13
C LEU A 320 -3.71 -17.89 6.88
N ALA A 321 -3.10 -18.81 7.64
CA ALA A 321 -3.43 -20.23 7.54
C ALA A 321 -4.87 -20.54 7.95
N ASN A 322 -5.40 -19.83 8.97
CA ASN A 322 -6.78 -19.96 9.39
C ASN A 322 -7.75 -19.39 8.34
N LEU A 323 -7.42 -18.27 7.68
CA LEU A 323 -8.20 -17.72 6.56
C LEU A 323 -8.27 -18.72 5.39
N ALA A 324 -7.14 -19.34 5.03
CA ALA A 324 -7.10 -20.36 4.00
C ALA A 324 -8.01 -21.55 4.39
N THR A 325 -7.94 -22.01 5.64
CA THR A 325 -8.81 -23.09 6.14
C THR A 325 -10.29 -22.72 6.09
N ALA A 326 -10.65 -21.49 6.47
CA ALA A 326 -12.03 -21.03 6.56
C ALA A 326 -12.68 -20.77 5.19
N TYR A 327 -11.93 -20.16 4.26
CA TYR A 327 -12.48 -19.64 3.01
C TYR A 327 -12.01 -20.35 1.75
N LEU A 328 -10.89 -21.06 1.82
CA LEU A 328 -10.21 -21.68 0.69
C LEU A 328 -9.77 -23.11 1.04
N PRO A 329 -10.68 -23.98 1.52
CA PRO A 329 -10.34 -25.25 2.20
C PRO A 329 -9.62 -26.28 1.31
N THR A 330 -9.55 -26.05 0.01
CA THR A 330 -8.78 -26.89 -0.92
C THR A 330 -7.31 -26.50 -1.02
N LEU A 331 -6.92 -25.32 -0.50
CA LEU A 331 -5.53 -24.88 -0.51
C LEU A 331 -4.69 -25.69 0.46
N LYS A 332 -3.53 -26.12 -0.02
CA LYS A 332 -2.48 -26.70 0.83
C LYS A 332 -1.50 -25.60 1.23
N ILE A 333 -1.39 -25.36 2.54
CA ILE A 333 -0.44 -24.40 3.10
C ILE A 333 0.83 -25.12 3.55
N GLY A 334 1.97 -24.65 3.07
CA GLY A 334 3.32 -24.98 3.56
C GLY A 334 3.94 -23.83 4.34
N TYR A 335 5.12 -24.07 4.90
CA TYR A 335 5.91 -23.06 5.60
C TYR A 335 7.36 -23.20 5.18
N ASP A 336 8.06 -22.07 5.04
CA ASP A 336 9.49 -22.06 4.73
C ASP A 336 10.16 -20.78 5.26
N LYS A 337 11.39 -20.52 4.81
CA LYS A 337 12.17 -19.32 5.10
C LYS A 337 12.84 -18.79 3.85
N CYS A 338 12.97 -17.47 3.74
CA CYS A 338 13.63 -16.83 2.61
C CYS A 338 15.06 -16.36 2.90
N GLY A 339 15.31 -15.78 4.07
CA GLY A 339 16.53 -15.07 4.44
C GLY A 339 16.33 -13.57 4.62
N TYR A 340 17.40 -12.88 5.01
CA TYR A 340 17.39 -11.44 5.24
C TYR A 340 17.06 -10.63 3.99
N GLY A 341 16.20 -9.62 4.13
CA GLY A 341 15.93 -8.64 3.06
C GLY A 341 15.34 -9.27 1.80
N CYS A 342 14.47 -10.27 1.97
CA CYS A 342 13.89 -11.06 0.88
C CYS A 342 12.90 -10.27 0.02
N SER A 343 12.05 -9.44 0.63
CA SER A 343 11.05 -8.61 -0.06
C SER A 343 10.51 -7.52 0.88
N ASP A 344 9.59 -6.67 0.42
CA ASP A 344 9.12 -5.46 1.10
C ASP A 344 8.52 -5.66 2.50
N HIS A 345 8.06 -6.87 2.84
CA HIS A 345 7.60 -7.19 4.20
C HIS A 345 8.69 -6.92 5.26
N ALA A 346 9.96 -7.09 4.89
CA ALA A 346 11.10 -6.83 5.76
C ALA A 346 11.20 -5.35 6.14
N SER A 347 10.83 -4.44 5.25
CA SER A 347 10.77 -2.98 5.54
C SER A 347 9.75 -2.68 6.63
N TRP A 348 8.61 -3.37 6.62
CA TRP A 348 7.55 -3.19 7.62
C TRP A 348 7.95 -3.76 8.98
N THR A 349 8.47 -4.99 9.02
CA THR A 349 8.95 -5.59 10.27
C THR A 349 10.15 -4.84 10.84
N ALA A 350 11.04 -4.31 10.01
CA ALA A 350 12.13 -3.40 10.42
C ALA A 350 11.65 -2.11 11.09
N GLN A 351 10.40 -1.69 10.85
CA GLN A 351 9.77 -0.55 11.53
C GLN A 351 8.91 -0.93 12.75
N GLY A 352 8.73 -2.23 13.01
CA GLY A 352 7.96 -2.76 14.16
C GLY A 352 6.52 -3.15 13.84
N PHE A 353 6.13 -3.14 12.56
CA PHE A 353 4.80 -3.57 12.13
C PHE A 353 4.74 -5.09 11.93
N TRP A 354 3.56 -5.68 12.11
CA TRP A 354 3.34 -7.10 11.81
C TRP A 354 3.13 -7.29 10.31
N ALA A 355 3.92 -8.18 9.71
CA ALA A 355 3.83 -8.50 8.29
C ALA A 355 3.88 -10.01 8.05
N SER A 356 3.23 -10.46 6.98
CA SER A 356 3.29 -11.82 6.46
C SER A 356 3.68 -11.83 4.98
N LEU A 357 4.33 -12.92 4.54
CA LEU A 357 4.69 -13.17 3.15
C LEU A 357 4.21 -14.59 2.76
N PRO A 358 2.96 -14.74 2.25
CA PRO A 358 2.57 -15.91 1.48
C PRO A 358 3.26 -15.90 0.11
N PHE A 359 3.91 -16.99 -0.25
CA PHE A 359 4.76 -17.14 -1.44
C PHE A 359 4.33 -18.36 -2.27
N GLU A 360 4.61 -18.33 -3.57
CA GLU A 360 4.12 -19.31 -4.57
C GLU A 360 4.66 -20.73 -4.44
N ALA A 361 5.85 -20.89 -3.85
CA ALA A 361 6.60 -22.12 -3.81
C ALA A 361 7.42 -22.25 -2.51
N GLY A 362 7.93 -23.46 -2.25
CA GLY A 362 8.93 -23.67 -1.21
C GLY A 362 10.29 -23.14 -1.66
N PHE A 363 11.22 -23.00 -0.71
CA PHE A 363 12.56 -22.48 -0.97
C PHE A 363 13.26 -23.28 -2.09
N ASN A 364 13.85 -22.58 -3.07
CA ASN A 364 14.54 -23.17 -4.23
C ASN A 364 13.62 -24.04 -5.14
N GLN A 365 12.32 -23.78 -5.15
CA GLN A 365 11.34 -24.40 -6.05
C GLN A 365 10.47 -23.34 -6.75
N ASP A 366 10.81 -22.07 -6.57
CA ASP A 366 10.23 -20.90 -7.20
C ASP A 366 10.58 -20.81 -8.68
N ASN A 367 9.95 -19.86 -9.37
CA ASN A 367 10.12 -19.67 -10.81
C ASN A 367 11.62 -19.51 -11.20
N PRO A 368 12.19 -20.42 -12.00
CA PRO A 368 13.61 -20.39 -12.34
C PRO A 368 13.98 -19.31 -13.37
N TYR A 369 13.00 -18.51 -13.82
CA TYR A 369 13.20 -17.48 -14.85
C TYR A 369 13.22 -16.06 -14.32
N ILE A 370 12.96 -15.83 -13.02
CA ILE A 370 12.96 -14.49 -12.42
C ILE A 370 14.30 -13.77 -12.66
N HIS A 371 14.26 -12.43 -12.68
CA HIS A 371 15.41 -11.58 -13.02
C HIS A 371 16.05 -11.91 -14.39
N THR A 372 15.32 -12.53 -15.31
CA THR A 372 15.75 -12.76 -16.69
C THR A 372 14.72 -12.29 -17.70
N ILE A 373 15.13 -12.19 -18.97
CA ILE A 373 14.20 -11.89 -20.07
C ILE A 373 13.10 -12.95 -20.24
N ASN A 374 13.29 -14.12 -19.62
CA ASN A 374 12.40 -15.26 -19.71
C ASN A 374 11.34 -15.30 -18.59
N ASP A 375 11.37 -14.39 -17.62
CA ASP A 375 10.25 -14.25 -16.69
C ASP A 375 9.04 -13.66 -17.43
N THR A 376 8.29 -14.54 -18.08
CA THR A 376 7.19 -14.22 -18.98
C THR A 376 5.96 -14.99 -18.56
N TYR A 377 4.78 -14.44 -18.81
CA TYR A 377 3.51 -15.11 -18.51
C TYR A 377 3.40 -16.49 -19.18
N ALA A 378 4.06 -16.66 -20.33
CA ALA A 378 4.15 -17.95 -21.00
C ALA A 378 4.93 -18.99 -20.19
N ASN A 379 6.06 -18.58 -19.60
CA ASN A 379 6.90 -19.45 -18.79
C ASN A 379 6.35 -19.71 -17.39
N THR A 380 5.38 -18.90 -16.92
CA THR A 380 4.58 -19.18 -15.72
C THR A 380 3.34 -20.05 -16.01
N GLY A 381 3.17 -20.52 -17.26
CA GLY A 381 2.11 -21.47 -17.63
C GLY A 381 0.91 -20.90 -18.40
N ASN A 382 0.96 -19.65 -18.88
CA ASN A 382 -0.11 -18.98 -19.66
C ASN A 382 -1.49 -18.95 -18.99
N GLN A 383 -1.52 -19.08 -17.67
CA GLN A 383 -2.73 -19.08 -16.87
C GLN A 383 -2.44 -18.39 -15.53
N ALA A 384 -3.50 -17.95 -14.86
CA ALA A 384 -3.41 -17.23 -13.60
C ALA A 384 -4.18 -17.92 -12.45
N ASP A 385 -4.46 -19.22 -12.59
CA ASP A 385 -5.17 -20.00 -11.58
C ASP A 385 -4.42 -20.08 -10.25
N HIS A 386 -3.09 -20.05 -10.30
CA HIS A 386 -2.27 -20.02 -9.08
C HIS A 386 -2.34 -18.65 -8.42
N ALA A 387 -2.09 -17.57 -9.16
CA ALA A 387 -2.23 -16.19 -8.67
C ALA A 387 -3.65 -15.87 -8.15
N LEU A 388 -4.69 -16.48 -8.74
CA LEU A 388 -6.06 -16.34 -8.24
C LEU A 388 -6.22 -16.85 -6.78
N LYS A 389 -5.44 -17.84 -6.35
CA LYS A 389 -5.44 -18.33 -4.96
C LYS A 389 -4.93 -17.25 -4.01
N PHE A 390 -3.85 -16.57 -4.38
CA PHE A 390 -3.29 -15.43 -3.63
C PHE A 390 -4.24 -14.25 -3.63
N SER A 391 -4.85 -13.93 -4.77
CA SER A 391 -5.88 -12.88 -4.87
C SER A 391 -7.03 -13.13 -3.87
N ARG A 392 -7.51 -14.38 -3.80
CA ARG A 392 -8.59 -14.78 -2.89
C ARG A 392 -8.17 -14.72 -1.42
N LEU A 393 -6.96 -15.15 -1.09
CA LEU A 393 -6.40 -15.03 0.27
C LEU A 393 -6.25 -13.57 0.67
N ALA A 394 -5.75 -12.71 -0.23
CA ALA A 394 -5.64 -11.28 -0.03
C ALA A 394 -7.01 -10.61 0.20
N LEU A 395 -8.04 -10.99 -0.57
CA LEU A 395 -9.40 -10.49 -0.34
C LEU A 395 -9.93 -10.92 1.03
N ALA A 396 -9.76 -12.18 1.42
CA ALA A 396 -10.20 -12.66 2.73
C ALA A 396 -9.48 -11.93 3.87
N TYR A 397 -8.16 -11.74 3.75
CA TYR A 397 -7.35 -10.98 4.69
C TYR A 397 -7.80 -9.51 4.80
N ALA A 398 -8.02 -8.85 3.68
CA ALA A 398 -8.48 -7.47 3.62
C ALA A 398 -9.85 -7.29 4.30
N VAL A 399 -10.78 -8.23 4.08
CA VAL A 399 -12.15 -8.17 4.64
C VAL A 399 -12.18 -8.52 6.13
N GLU A 400 -11.55 -9.62 6.56
CA GLU A 400 -11.54 -10.00 7.98
C GLU A 400 -10.79 -8.99 8.81
N LEU A 401 -9.53 -8.70 8.45
CA LEU A 401 -8.75 -7.74 9.22
C LEU A 401 -9.31 -6.32 9.08
N GLY A 402 -9.95 -5.99 7.94
CA GLY A 402 -10.65 -4.72 7.74
C GLY A 402 -11.92 -4.56 8.59
N SER A 403 -12.45 -5.65 9.15
CA SER A 403 -13.69 -5.68 9.95
C SER A 403 -13.45 -5.97 11.44
N ASP A 404 -12.32 -6.60 11.79
CA ASP A 404 -11.89 -6.88 13.16
C ASP A 404 -11.62 -5.59 13.98
N GLY A 405 -11.51 -5.76 15.31
CA GLY A 405 -11.31 -4.72 16.30
C GLY A 405 -12.62 -4.22 16.91
N PRO A 406 -12.60 -3.60 18.10
CA PRO A 406 -13.79 -2.95 18.63
C PRO A 406 -14.28 -1.85 17.68
N GLY A 407 -15.60 -1.65 17.57
CA GLY A 407 -16.18 -0.37 17.14
C GLY A 407 -15.40 0.77 17.74
N THR A 408 -14.97 1.80 16.97
CA THR A 408 -14.80 3.07 17.68
C THR A 408 -16.21 3.45 18.13
N PRO A 409 -16.44 3.71 19.42
CA PRO A 409 -17.71 4.26 19.85
C PRO A 409 -17.99 5.48 18.98
N PRO A 410 -19.24 5.69 18.50
CA PRO A 410 -19.58 6.91 17.80
C PRO A 410 -18.99 8.09 18.57
N GLY A 411 -18.24 8.95 17.89
CA GLY A 411 -17.70 10.16 18.51
C GLY A 411 -18.82 10.91 19.25
N PRO A 412 -18.50 11.70 20.29
CA PRO A 412 -19.52 12.44 21.02
C PRO A 412 -20.36 13.26 20.05
N ASP A 413 -21.67 13.38 20.34
CA ASP A 413 -22.57 14.19 19.53
C ASP A 413 -21.97 15.61 19.37
N ARG A 414 -21.96 16.10 18.13
CA ARG A 414 -21.57 17.46 17.81
C ARG A 414 -22.74 18.39 18.08
N THR A 415 -22.50 19.47 18.81
CA THR A 415 -23.49 20.53 19.05
C THR A 415 -23.03 21.82 18.37
N GLU A 416 -23.92 22.42 17.58
CA GLU A 416 -23.74 23.71 16.94
C GLU A 416 -24.85 24.67 17.34
N THR A 417 -24.52 25.95 17.49
CA THR A 417 -25.47 26.99 17.91
C THR A 417 -25.48 28.16 16.95
N PHE A 418 -26.67 28.66 16.63
CA PHE A 418 -26.90 29.80 15.75
C PHE A 418 -27.91 30.75 16.41
N SER A 419 -27.80 32.05 16.17
CA SER A 419 -28.74 33.02 16.74
C SER A 419 -29.15 34.07 15.71
N GLY A 420 -30.37 34.57 15.80
CA GLY A 420 -30.86 35.60 14.88
C GLY A 420 -32.20 36.21 15.28
N LYS A 421 -32.72 37.08 14.41
CA LYS A 421 -34.05 37.68 14.51
C LYS A 421 -34.79 37.52 13.18
N LEU A 422 -36.10 37.34 13.24
CA LEU A 422 -36.98 37.23 12.07
C LEU A 422 -38.14 38.20 12.23
N THR A 423 -38.55 38.85 11.13
CA THR A 423 -39.88 39.47 11.06
C THR A 423 -40.92 38.42 10.68
N GLN A 424 -42.20 38.73 10.87
CA GLN A 424 -43.30 37.88 10.41
C GLN A 424 -43.11 37.47 8.93
N GLY A 425 -43.20 36.17 8.67
CA GLY A 425 -43.08 35.58 7.34
C GLY A 425 -41.65 35.31 6.85
N GLN A 426 -40.61 35.73 7.60
CA GLN A 426 -39.22 35.44 7.23
C GLN A 426 -38.78 34.04 7.67
N SER A 427 -37.77 33.50 7.00
CA SER A 427 -37.14 32.23 7.38
C SER A 427 -35.62 32.32 7.35
N ALA A 428 -34.98 31.55 8.24
CA ALA A 428 -33.55 31.27 8.22
C ALA A 428 -33.35 29.77 7.99
N LYS A 429 -32.36 29.41 7.15
CA LYS A 429 -32.05 28.02 6.78
C LYS A 429 -30.64 27.66 7.23
N PHE A 430 -30.47 26.45 7.74
CA PHE A 430 -29.21 25.93 8.26
C PHE A 430 -28.91 24.54 7.69
N GLY A 431 -27.62 24.22 7.63
CA GLY A 431 -27.11 22.99 7.05
C GLY A 431 -26.67 23.14 5.57
N PRO A 432 -26.35 22.03 4.89
CA PRO A 432 -26.50 20.65 5.37
C PRO A 432 -25.58 20.34 6.55
N PHE A 433 -26.14 19.75 7.61
CA PHE A 433 -25.38 19.10 8.65
C PHE A 433 -25.08 17.68 8.20
N LYS A 434 -23.79 17.32 8.17
CA LYS A 434 -23.32 15.98 7.83
C LYS A 434 -23.56 15.05 9.02
N ALA A 435 -24.77 14.49 9.11
CA ALA A 435 -25.19 13.65 10.21
C ALA A 435 -24.96 12.16 9.94
N GLY A 436 -24.27 11.49 10.85
CA GLY A 436 -24.12 10.05 10.93
C GLY A 436 -25.36 9.36 11.48
N ALA A 437 -25.36 8.02 11.45
CA ALA A 437 -26.48 7.23 11.94
C ALA A 437 -26.77 7.48 13.44
N GLY A 438 -27.99 7.89 13.76
CA GLY A 438 -28.40 8.22 15.13
C GLY A 438 -29.51 9.26 15.20
N THR A 439 -29.62 9.93 16.35
CA THR A 439 -30.59 11.00 16.56
C THR A 439 -30.01 12.33 16.11
N PHE A 440 -30.77 13.07 15.31
CA PHE A 440 -30.52 14.47 15.02
C PHE A 440 -31.57 15.29 15.75
N LYS A 441 -31.14 16.24 16.59
CA LYS A 441 -32.02 17.11 17.37
C LYS A 441 -31.74 18.56 17.04
N ALA A 442 -32.78 19.31 16.71
CA ALA A 442 -32.76 20.77 16.64
C ALA A 442 -33.70 21.33 17.71
N SER A 443 -33.29 22.40 18.38
CA SER A 443 -34.14 23.11 19.32
C SER A 443 -33.87 24.60 19.27
N THR A 444 -34.91 25.42 19.40
CA THR A 444 -34.79 26.87 19.48
C THR A 444 -35.19 27.36 20.87
N THR A 445 -34.64 28.50 21.27
CA THR A 445 -35.14 29.33 22.38
C THR A 445 -35.14 30.78 21.92
N GLY A 446 -35.79 31.70 22.62
CA GLY A 446 -35.77 33.13 22.28
C GLY A 446 -37.04 33.86 22.67
N THR A 447 -37.46 34.82 21.85
CA THR A 447 -38.64 35.67 22.11
C THR A 447 -39.56 35.72 20.89
N GLY A 448 -40.84 36.00 21.10
CA GLY A 448 -41.83 36.01 20.01
C GLY A 448 -42.20 34.58 19.60
N ASP A 449 -42.64 34.42 18.34
CA ASP A 449 -43.13 33.16 17.79
C ASP A 449 -42.26 32.71 16.60
N ALA A 450 -41.52 31.61 16.78
CA ALA A 450 -40.58 31.10 15.78
C ALA A 450 -40.71 29.58 15.66
N ASP A 451 -41.17 29.11 14.51
CA ASP A 451 -41.40 27.71 14.21
C ASP A 451 -40.12 27.03 13.70
N LEU A 452 -39.99 25.74 13.99
CA LEU A 452 -38.85 24.91 13.63
C LEU A 452 -39.25 23.76 12.71
N PHE A 453 -38.53 23.58 11.61
CA PHE A 453 -38.72 22.50 10.65
C PHE A 453 -37.39 21.81 10.35
N VAL A 454 -37.39 20.48 10.28
CA VAL A 454 -36.20 19.67 9.99
C VAL A 454 -36.51 18.67 8.88
N ARG A 455 -35.55 18.44 7.98
CA ARG A 455 -35.70 17.47 6.89
C ARG A 455 -34.37 16.86 6.46
N LYS A 456 -34.39 15.57 6.12
CA LYS A 456 -33.28 14.82 5.54
C LYS A 456 -33.15 15.09 4.04
N GLY A 457 -31.91 15.11 3.56
CA GLY A 457 -31.52 15.20 2.15
C GLY A 457 -31.70 16.57 1.50
N THR A 458 -32.81 17.27 1.75
CA THR A 458 -33.10 18.59 1.13
C THR A 458 -33.62 19.59 2.15
N PRO A 459 -33.45 20.91 1.92
CA PRO A 459 -33.97 21.94 2.81
C PRO A 459 -35.48 21.81 3.06
N PRO A 460 -35.95 21.91 4.31
CA PRO A 460 -37.38 21.94 4.62
C PRO A 460 -38.06 23.21 4.11
N THR A 461 -39.39 23.12 3.98
CA THR A 461 -40.32 24.26 3.85
C THR A 461 -41.36 24.18 4.96
N THR A 462 -42.20 25.20 5.11
CA THR A 462 -43.32 25.18 6.07
C THR A 462 -44.41 24.14 5.71
N SER A 463 -44.35 23.55 4.51
CA SER A 463 -45.26 22.51 4.04
C SER A 463 -44.60 21.16 3.76
N THR A 464 -43.26 21.08 3.80
CA THR A 464 -42.52 19.84 3.50
C THR A 464 -41.36 19.70 4.47
N PHE A 465 -41.51 18.76 5.40
CA PHE A 465 -40.59 18.52 6.50
C PHE A 465 -40.69 17.06 6.95
N ASP A 466 -39.65 16.56 7.61
CA ASP A 466 -39.69 15.25 8.30
C ASP A 466 -40.14 15.40 9.75
N CYS A 467 -39.90 16.58 10.34
CA CYS A 467 -40.37 16.94 11.66
C CYS A 467 -40.57 18.45 11.74
N LYS A 468 -41.61 18.87 12.48
CA LYS A 468 -41.90 20.27 12.77
C LYS A 468 -42.24 20.46 14.25
N SER A 469 -42.06 21.69 14.71
CA SER A 469 -42.49 22.17 16.02
C SER A 469 -42.87 23.64 15.81
N ASP A 470 -44.16 23.94 15.95
CA ASP A 470 -44.79 25.23 15.64
C ASP A 470 -45.73 25.70 16.76
N GLY A 471 -45.24 25.63 18.00
CA GLY A 471 -45.91 26.22 19.16
C GLY A 471 -45.90 27.75 19.10
N GLY A 472 -46.75 28.41 19.88
CA GLY A 472 -46.88 29.87 19.87
C GLY A 472 -45.73 30.65 20.53
N THR A 473 -44.51 30.09 20.54
CA THR A 473 -43.31 30.70 21.16
C THR A 473 -42.07 30.37 20.34
N ALA A 474 -40.94 31.05 20.59
CA ALA A 474 -39.67 30.69 19.97
C ALA A 474 -39.01 29.43 20.56
N ALA A 475 -39.65 28.75 21.52
CA ALA A 475 -39.13 27.59 22.23
C ALA A 475 -39.62 26.28 21.60
N GLU A 476 -38.96 25.86 20.52
CA GLU A 476 -39.38 24.72 19.71
C GLU A 476 -38.35 23.58 19.79
N THR A 477 -38.78 22.33 19.60
CA THR A 477 -37.86 21.18 19.57
C THR A 477 -38.32 20.14 18.57
N CYS A 478 -37.39 19.70 17.73
CA CYS A 478 -37.63 18.72 16.70
C CYS A 478 -36.50 17.68 16.68
N SER A 479 -36.84 16.40 16.63
CA SER A 479 -35.88 15.29 16.61
C SER A 479 -36.25 14.28 15.54
N ILE A 480 -35.26 13.86 14.75
CA ILE A 480 -35.42 12.85 13.71
C ILE A 480 -34.39 11.74 13.87
N SER A 481 -34.72 10.55 13.38
CA SER A 481 -33.77 9.45 13.25
C SER A 481 -33.11 9.46 11.86
N VAL A 482 -31.79 9.43 11.86
CA VAL A 482 -30.92 9.30 10.68
C VAL A 482 -30.46 7.84 10.62
N ALA A 483 -30.98 7.09 9.64
CA ALA A 483 -30.73 5.65 9.54
C ALA A 483 -29.36 5.30 8.94
N ALA A 484 -28.81 6.19 8.11
CA ALA A 484 -27.50 6.08 7.49
C ALA A 484 -26.95 7.50 7.27
N ASN A 485 -25.63 7.62 7.11
CA ASN A 485 -24.95 8.90 6.89
C ASN A 485 -25.66 9.70 5.78
N GLY A 486 -26.04 10.94 6.11
CA GLY A 486 -26.76 11.79 5.18
C GLY A 486 -26.85 13.24 5.64
N ASP A 487 -27.36 14.07 4.74
CA ASP A 487 -27.51 15.50 4.98
C ASP A 487 -28.81 15.77 5.74
N VAL A 488 -28.75 16.62 6.75
CA VAL A 488 -29.93 17.12 7.45
C VAL A 488 -29.97 18.64 7.38
N HIS A 489 -31.14 19.20 7.15
CA HIS A 489 -31.35 20.63 7.05
C HIS A 489 -32.37 21.10 8.08
N VAL A 490 -32.21 22.32 8.55
CA VAL A 490 -33.09 22.97 9.53
C VAL A 490 -33.58 24.30 8.97
N LEU A 491 -34.84 24.62 9.20
CA LEU A 491 -35.45 25.91 8.90
C LEU A 491 -36.11 26.46 10.16
N VAL A 492 -35.83 27.73 10.45
CA VAL A 492 -36.52 28.52 11.49
C VAL A 492 -37.39 29.55 10.77
N TYR A 493 -38.68 29.61 11.09
CA TYR A 493 -39.66 30.49 10.45
C TYR A 493 -40.29 31.43 11.47
N GLY A 494 -40.33 32.73 11.20
CA GLY A 494 -40.97 33.70 12.08
C GLY A 494 -42.47 33.77 11.83
N TYR A 495 -43.28 33.09 12.63
CA TYR A 495 -44.74 33.24 12.57
C TYR A 495 -45.17 34.65 12.99
N SER A 496 -44.46 35.21 13.96
CA SER A 496 -44.48 36.64 14.30
C SER A 496 -43.05 37.19 14.39
N ALA A 497 -42.89 38.48 14.72
CA ALA A 497 -41.56 39.03 14.95
C ALA A 497 -40.89 38.32 16.14
N SER A 498 -39.74 37.70 15.91
CA SER A 498 -39.12 36.80 16.87
C SER A 498 -37.59 36.93 16.90
N SER A 499 -36.99 36.48 17.99
CA SER A 499 -35.57 36.18 18.10
C SER A 499 -35.41 34.70 18.41
N TYR A 500 -34.35 34.08 17.88
CA TYR A 500 -34.07 32.67 18.11
C TYR A 500 -32.59 32.44 18.46
N ASN A 501 -32.35 31.43 19.28
CA ASN A 501 -31.09 30.72 19.48
C ASN A 501 -31.34 29.26 19.15
N LEU A 502 -30.94 28.84 17.96
CA LEU A 502 -31.00 27.48 17.46
C LEU A 502 -29.81 26.69 18.00
N THR A 503 -30.07 25.52 18.57
CA THR A 503 -29.08 24.51 18.93
C THR A 503 -29.35 23.25 18.11
N VAL A 504 -28.34 22.74 17.43
CA VAL A 504 -28.39 21.52 16.62
C VAL A 504 -27.41 20.52 17.20
N THR A 505 -27.88 19.35 17.60
CA THR A 505 -27.07 18.26 18.16
C THR A 505 -27.24 17.00 17.31
N TYR A 506 -26.13 16.41 16.88
CA TYR A 506 -26.14 15.26 15.98
C TYR A 506 -24.83 14.49 16.05
N LYS A 507 -24.86 13.20 15.69
CA LYS A 507 -23.64 12.43 15.46
C LYS A 507 -22.96 12.88 14.18
N PRO A 508 -21.69 13.29 14.17
CA PRO A 508 -20.98 13.61 12.93
C PRO A 508 -20.84 12.36 12.04
N GLN A 509 -20.82 12.57 10.71
CA GLN A 509 -20.55 11.54 9.71
C GLN A 509 -19.14 10.97 9.78
#